data_AF-A0A920BG99-F1
#
_entry.id   AF-A0A920BG99-F1
#
_cell.length_a   1.000
_cell.length_b   1.000
_cell.length_c   1.000
_cell.angle_alpha   90.00
_cell.angle_beta   90.00
_cell.angle_gamma   90.00
#
_symmetry.space_group_name_H-M   'P 1'
#
loop_
_entity.id
_entity.type
_entity.pdbx_description
1 polymer ?
#
loop_
_entity_poly.entity_id
_entity_poly.type
_entity_poly.pdbx_seq_one_letter_code
_entity_poly.pdbx_strand_id
1 'polypeptide(L)'
;MPRYIFITGGVVSSLGKGLGAAALAALLQARGYSVRLRKLDPYLNVDPGTMSPTQHGEVFVTDDGAETDLDLGHYERFTGVHAKRTDNVTTGRIYSDVLAKERRGDYLARPYK
;
A
#
# COMPACT_ATOMS: atom_id res chain seq x y z
N MET A 1 19.92 -3.21 -10.25
CA MET A 1 19.39 -2.42 -9.12
C MET A 1 17.93 -2.08 -9.39
N PRO A 2 17.05 -2.08 -8.37
CA PRO A 2 15.67 -1.64 -8.52
C PRO A 2 15.58 -0.16 -8.93
N ARG A 3 14.57 0.19 -9.72
CA ARG A 3 14.18 1.58 -10.02
C ARG A 3 12.87 1.86 -9.30
N TYR A 4 12.70 3.09 -8.81
CA TYR A 4 11.50 3.51 -8.10
C TYR A 4 10.77 4.58 -8.90
N ILE A 5 9.47 4.39 -9.09
CA ILE A 5 8.57 5.38 -9.68
C ILE A 5 7.56 5.75 -8.60
N PHE A 6 7.57 7.02 -8.17
CA PHE A 6 6.61 7.53 -7.20
C PHE A 6 5.47 8.20 -7.95
N ILE A 7 4.25 7.72 -7.70
CA ILE A 7 3.03 8.29 -8.30
C ILE A 7 2.33 9.12 -7.22
N THR A 8 2.46 10.43 -7.34
CA THR A 8 1.85 11.39 -6.42
C THR A 8 0.60 11.99 -7.03
N GLY A 9 -0.37 12.39 -6.19
CA GLY A 9 -1.57 13.10 -6.63
C GLY A 9 -1.60 14.55 -6.17
N GLY A 10 -2.11 15.44 -7.03
CA GLY A 10 -2.49 16.80 -6.66
C GLY A 10 -3.97 17.06 -6.88
N VAL A 11 -4.47 18.15 -6.31
CA VAL A 11 -5.83 18.70 -6.50
C VAL A 11 -6.93 17.96 -5.74
N VAL A 12 -7.38 16.78 -6.18
CA VAL A 12 -8.49 16.03 -5.56
C VAL A 12 -8.27 14.51 -5.59
N SER A 13 -8.93 13.80 -4.69
CA SER A 13 -9.05 12.33 -4.73
C SER A 13 -9.85 11.88 -5.96
N SER A 14 -9.79 10.58 -6.29
CA SER A 14 -10.59 9.94 -7.36
C SER A 14 -10.21 10.23 -8.82
N LEU A 15 -9.09 10.91 -9.09
CA LEU A 15 -8.56 11.10 -10.46
C LEU A 15 -7.93 9.84 -11.10
N GLY A 16 -8.20 8.64 -10.56
CA GLY A 16 -7.74 7.38 -11.17
C GLY A 16 -6.24 7.04 -10.98
N LYS A 17 -5.61 7.51 -9.91
CA LYS A 17 -4.18 7.24 -9.63
C LYS A 17 -3.85 5.75 -9.53
N GLY A 18 -4.68 4.97 -8.83
CA GLY A 18 -4.51 3.52 -8.71
C GLY A 18 -4.54 2.82 -10.07
N LEU A 19 -5.53 3.16 -10.91
CA LEU A 19 -5.64 2.63 -12.28
C LEU A 19 -4.48 3.06 -13.18
N GLY A 20 -4.06 4.33 -13.11
CA GLY A 20 -2.90 4.83 -13.87
C GLY A 20 -1.60 4.11 -13.49
N ALA A 21 -1.40 3.85 -12.19
CA ALA A 21 -0.28 3.08 -11.69
C ALA A 21 -0.31 1.63 -12.20
N ALA A 22 -1.47 0.98 -12.14
CA ALA A 22 -1.69 -0.38 -12.61
C ALA A 22 -1.43 -0.53 -14.12
N ALA A 23 -1.94 0.41 -14.92
CA ALA A 23 -1.73 0.46 -16.37
C ALA A 23 -0.26 0.67 -16.73
N LEU A 24 0.45 1.58 -16.04
CA LEU A 24 1.88 1.78 -16.24
C LEU A 24 2.67 0.51 -15.92
N ALA A 25 2.34 -0.19 -14.84
CA ALA A 25 3.00 -1.45 -14.49
C ALA A 25 2.79 -2.53 -15.55
N ALA A 26 1.56 -2.69 -16.05
CA ALA A 26 1.25 -3.63 -17.12
C ALA A 26 2.06 -3.33 -18.40
N LEU A 27 2.19 -2.06 -18.78
CA LEU A 27 3.01 -1.64 -19.92
C LEU A 27 4.50 -1.94 -19.71
N LEU A 28 5.02 -1.73 -18.50
CA LEU A 28 6.40 -2.07 -18.16
C LEU A 28 6.63 -3.58 -18.20
N GLN A 29 5.70 -4.39 -17.68
CA GLN A 29 5.76 -5.86 -17.79
C GLN A 29 5.73 -6.31 -19.25
N ALA A 30 4.89 -5.71 -20.11
CA ALA A 30 4.85 -6.00 -21.54
C ALA A 30 6.18 -5.66 -22.26
N ARG A 31 7.02 -4.82 -21.66
CA ARG A 31 8.38 -4.51 -22.13
C ARG A 31 9.47 -5.40 -21.49
N GLY A 32 9.09 -6.43 -20.74
CA GLY A 32 10.01 -7.40 -20.14
C GLY A 32 10.58 -6.98 -18.77
N TYR A 33 10.05 -5.93 -18.14
CA TYR A 33 10.48 -5.53 -16.81
C TYR A 33 9.74 -6.31 -15.72
N SER A 34 10.46 -6.73 -14.67
CA SER A 34 9.83 -7.16 -13.42
C SER A 34 9.36 -5.92 -12.66
N VAL A 35 8.06 -5.86 -12.35
CA VAL A 35 7.43 -4.71 -11.69
C VAL A 35 6.74 -5.19 -10.42
N ARG A 36 6.85 -4.39 -9.36
CA ARG A 36 6.12 -4.54 -8.10
C ARG A 36 5.45 -3.22 -7.76
N LEU A 37 4.15 -3.26 -7.47
CA LEU A 37 3.35 -2.11 -7.06
C LEU A 37 3.18 -2.11 -5.54
N ARG A 38 3.17 -0.92 -4.92
CA ARG A 38 2.88 -0.74 -3.50
C ARG A 38 1.99 0.48 -3.30
N LYS A 39 1.00 0.36 -2.43
CA LYS A 39 0.09 1.43 -2.00
C LYS A 39 0.50 1.93 -0.62
N LEU A 40 0.66 3.25 -0.49
CA LEU A 40 0.93 3.92 0.78
C LEU A 40 -0.30 4.75 1.15
N ASP A 41 -0.99 4.34 2.20
CA ASP A 41 -2.22 4.94 2.68
C ASP A 41 -1.96 5.82 3.89
N PRO A 42 -2.36 7.11 3.85
CA PRO A 42 -2.03 8.05 4.92
C PRO A 42 -2.92 7.92 6.17
N TYR A 43 -3.92 7.03 6.18
CA TYR A 43 -4.86 6.89 7.28
C TYR A 43 -4.29 6.13 8.50
N LEU A 44 -4.90 6.33 9.67
CA LEU A 44 -4.45 5.78 10.95
C LEU A 44 -4.94 4.36 11.25
N ASN A 45 -5.91 3.84 10.52
CA ASN A 45 -6.29 2.43 10.63
C ASN A 45 -5.06 1.56 10.27
N VAL A 46 -4.79 0.53 11.07
CA VAL A 46 -3.64 -0.39 10.85
C VAL A 46 -3.83 -1.17 9.54
N ASP A 47 -5.08 -1.48 9.23
CA ASP A 47 -5.61 -2.08 8.01
C ASP A 47 -7.04 -1.54 7.81
N PRO A 48 -7.63 -1.70 6.61
CA PRO A 48 -8.98 -1.21 6.34
C PRO A 48 -10.09 -2.14 6.85
N GLY A 49 -9.79 -3.23 7.55
CA GLY A 49 -10.81 -4.18 8.04
C GLY A 49 -11.82 -3.56 9.03
N THR A 50 -11.47 -2.41 9.60
CA THR A 50 -12.35 -1.63 10.50
C THR A 50 -13.13 -0.51 9.78
N MET A 51 -12.90 -0.30 8.49
CA MET A 51 -13.55 0.75 7.71
C MET A 51 -14.87 0.25 7.10
N SER A 52 -15.88 1.12 7.06
CA SER A 52 -17.16 0.78 6.43
C SER A 52 -17.01 0.63 4.91
N PRO A 53 -17.32 -0.54 4.30
CA PRO A 53 -17.14 -0.73 2.86
C PRO A 53 -18.05 0.14 2.00
N THR A 54 -19.21 0.51 2.53
CA THR A 54 -20.18 1.36 1.81
C THR A 54 -19.73 2.81 1.69
N GLN A 55 -18.81 3.25 2.55
CA GLN A 55 -18.29 4.62 2.58
C GLN A 55 -16.89 4.72 1.99
N HIS A 56 -16.08 3.68 2.14
CA HIS A 56 -14.65 3.72 1.82
C HIS A 56 -14.25 2.78 0.68
N GLY A 57 -15.18 1.99 0.16
CA GLY A 57 -14.92 0.97 -0.86
C GLY A 57 -14.62 -0.40 -0.25
N GLU A 58 -14.49 -1.41 -1.11
CA GLU A 58 -14.22 -2.79 -0.68
C GLU A 58 -12.89 -2.93 0.07
N VAL A 59 -12.82 -3.92 0.96
CA VAL A 59 -11.56 -4.41 1.53
C VAL A 59 -11.04 -5.51 0.62
N PHE A 60 -9.82 -5.36 0.13
CA PHE A 60 -9.16 -6.39 -0.68
C PHE A 60 -8.38 -7.36 0.21
N VAL A 61 -8.59 -8.66 0.02
CA VAL A 61 -7.89 -9.71 0.78
C VAL A 61 -6.87 -10.38 -0.13
N THR A 62 -5.60 -10.31 0.27
CA THR A 62 -4.48 -10.99 -0.41
C THR A 62 -4.40 -12.48 -0.05
N ASP A 63 -3.71 -13.28 -0.86
CA ASP A 63 -3.51 -14.71 -0.60
C ASP A 63 -2.80 -15.00 0.74
N ASP A 64 -2.00 -14.05 1.24
CA ASP A 64 -1.34 -14.14 2.56
C ASP A 64 -2.23 -13.68 3.74
N GLY A 65 -3.52 -13.50 3.46
CA GLY A 65 -4.56 -13.19 4.44
C GLY A 65 -4.56 -11.74 4.93
N ALA A 66 -3.86 -10.83 4.27
CA ALA A 66 -3.92 -9.42 4.64
C ALA A 66 -5.16 -8.74 4.07
N GLU A 67 -5.91 -8.06 4.94
CA GLU A 67 -6.91 -7.05 4.59
C GLU A 67 -6.20 -5.75 4.18
N THR A 68 -6.55 -5.24 3.00
CA THR A 68 -5.82 -4.15 2.33
C THR A 68 -6.77 -3.25 1.54
N ASP A 69 -6.24 -2.11 1.09
CA ASP A 69 -6.97 -1.17 0.25
C ASP A 69 -7.28 -1.77 -1.14
N LEU A 70 -8.45 -1.42 -1.70
CA LEU A 70 -8.95 -1.93 -2.98
C LEU A 70 -8.00 -1.72 -4.17
N ASP A 71 -7.07 -0.76 -4.10
CA ASP A 71 -6.09 -0.53 -5.15
C ASP A 71 -5.21 -1.78 -5.40
N LEU A 72 -4.96 -2.61 -4.40
CA LEU A 72 -4.21 -3.86 -4.60
C LEU A 72 -4.95 -4.81 -5.54
N GLY A 73 -6.27 -4.88 -5.47
CA GLY A 73 -7.07 -5.64 -6.42
C GLY A 73 -6.93 -5.10 -7.85
N HIS A 74 -6.84 -3.77 -8.03
CA HIS A 74 -6.54 -3.20 -9.36
C HIS A 74 -5.15 -3.61 -9.84
N TYR A 75 -4.15 -3.62 -8.95
CA TYR A 75 -2.79 -4.01 -9.30
C TYR A 75 -2.72 -5.47 -9.75
N GLU A 76 -3.35 -6.39 -9.00
CA GLU A 76 -3.39 -7.80 -9.39
C GLU A 76 -4.08 -8.00 -10.74
N ARG A 77 -5.26 -7.38 -10.94
CA ARG A 77 -6.04 -7.52 -12.19
C ARG A 77 -5.29 -7.04 -13.43
N PHE A 78 -4.48 -5.98 -13.31
CA PHE A 78 -3.70 -5.45 -14.44
C PHE A 78 -2.39 -6.21 -14.68
N THR A 79 -1.75 -6.70 -13.62
CA THR A 79 -0.39 -7.24 -13.70
C THR A 79 -0.32 -8.76 -13.68
N GLY A 80 -1.40 -9.43 -13.24
CA GLY A 80 -1.43 -10.88 -12.99
C GLY A 80 -0.52 -11.32 -11.85
N VAL A 81 -0.01 -10.40 -11.04
CA VAL A 81 0.91 -10.68 -9.92
C VAL A 81 0.14 -10.59 -8.61
N HIS A 82 0.12 -11.67 -7.85
CA HIS A 82 -0.47 -11.73 -6.53
C HIS A 82 0.20 -10.73 -5.57
N ALA A 83 -0.61 -9.85 -4.99
CA ALA A 83 -0.20 -8.88 -4.00
C ALA A 83 0.01 -9.55 -2.64
N LYS A 84 0.84 -8.92 -1.82
CA LYS A 84 1.19 -9.40 -0.48
C LYS A 84 0.85 -8.35 0.55
N ARG A 85 0.79 -8.74 1.83
CA ARG A 85 0.69 -7.83 2.99
C ARG A 85 1.67 -6.67 2.92
N THR A 86 2.86 -6.92 2.39
CA THR A 86 3.92 -5.91 2.27
C THR A 86 3.65 -4.89 1.16
N ASP A 87 2.67 -5.08 0.29
CA ASP A 87 2.32 -4.17 -0.80
C ASP A 87 1.33 -3.07 -0.39
N ASN A 88 0.71 -3.18 0.79
CA ASN A 88 -0.05 -2.10 1.40
C ASN A 88 0.60 -1.64 2.71
N VAL A 89 0.86 -0.33 2.82
CA VAL A 89 1.47 0.30 4.00
C VAL A 89 0.58 1.43 4.45
N THR A 90 0.20 1.44 5.72
CA THR A 90 -0.65 2.48 6.32
C THR A 90 0.14 3.30 7.33
N THR A 91 -0.22 4.57 7.52
CA THR A 91 0.32 5.39 8.62
C THR A 91 0.07 4.70 9.96
N GLY A 92 -1.13 4.15 10.16
CA GLY A 92 -1.50 3.41 11.37
C GLY A 92 -0.51 2.30 11.74
N ARG A 93 -0.16 1.46 10.76
CA ARG A 93 0.80 0.37 10.97
C ARG A 93 2.20 0.89 11.30
N ILE A 94 2.68 1.89 10.57
CA ILE A 94 4.00 2.50 10.84
C ILE A 94 4.07 3.03 12.28
N TYR A 95 3.07 3.81 12.70
CA TYR A 95 3.03 4.36 14.05
C TYR A 95 2.92 3.27 15.12
N SER A 96 2.06 2.27 14.90
CA SER A 96 1.94 1.13 15.82
C SER A 96 3.27 0.40 16.01
N ASP A 97 3.98 0.11 14.91
CA ASP A 97 5.27 -0.58 14.93
C ASP A 97 6.35 0.22 15.65
N VAL A 98 6.42 1.54 15.37
CA VAL A 98 7.38 2.44 16.02
C VAL A 98 7.09 2.54 17.51
N LEU A 99 5.84 2.78 17.90
CA LEU A 99 5.46 2.88 19.31
C LEU A 99 5.68 1.56 20.06
N ALA A 100 5.43 0.41 19.41
CA ALA A 100 5.69 -0.90 20.03
C ALA A 100 7.19 -1.13 20.27
N LYS A 101 8.06 -0.72 19.33
CA LYS A 101 9.53 -0.77 19.50
C LYS A 101 10.00 0.15 20.62
N GLU A 102 9.44 1.34 20.69
CA GLU A 102 9.75 2.30 21.75
C GLU A 102 9.40 1.73 23.14
N ARG A 103 8.17 1.21 23.31
CA ARG A 103 7.72 0.64 24.59
C ARG A 103 8.51 -0.59 25.04
N ARG A 104 9.14 -1.33 24.12
CA ARG A 104 10.07 -2.43 24.45
C ARG A 104 11.48 -1.96 24.83
N GLY A 105 11.78 -0.68 24.61
CA GLY A 105 13.11 -0.12 24.84
C GLY A 105 14.08 -0.28 23.66
N ASP A 106 13.60 -0.67 22.46
CA ASP A 106 14.46 -0.97 21.30
C ASP A 106 15.26 0.27 20.82
N TYR A 107 14.81 1.49 21.17
CA TYR A 107 15.47 2.75 20.81
C TYR A 107 16.43 3.31 21.88
N LEU A 108 16.71 2.56 22.96
CA LEU A 108 17.74 2.89 23.97
C LEU A 108 17.65 4.31 24.54
N ALA A 109 16.43 4.83 24.72
CA ALA A 109 16.14 6.20 25.21
C ALA A 109 16.77 7.34 24.39
N ARG A 110 17.07 7.12 23.10
CA ARG A 110 17.47 8.24 22.20
C ARG A 110 16.22 9.01 21.75
N PRO A 111 16.22 10.36 21.84
CA PRO A 111 15.11 11.15 21.32
C PRO A 111 14.96 10.91 19.80
N TYR A 112 13.72 10.82 19.33
CA TYR A 112 13.38 10.68 17.91
C TYR A 112 14.05 11.80 17.10
N LYS A 113 14.90 11.42 16.13
CA LYS A 113 15.40 12.31 15.07
C LYS A 113 14.60 12.09 13.80
#